data_AF-A0A9J6FYJ0-F1
#
_entry.id   AF-A0A9J6FYJ0-F1
#
_cell.length_a   1.000
_cell.length_b   1.000
_cell.length_c   1.000
_cell.angle_alpha   90.00
_cell.angle_beta   90.00
_cell.angle_gamma   90.00
#
_symmetry.space_group_name_H-M   'P 1'
#
loop_
_entity.id
_entity.type
_entity.pdbx_description
1 polymer ?
#
loop_
_entity_poly.entity_id
_entity_poly.type
_entity_poly.pdbx_seq_one_letter_code
_entity_poly.pdbx_strand_id
1 'polypeptide(L)' 'MPPLPVDDTKIIYRPQAGLQLSKWSLAEITNAIGRASKIMQKEFYDNVRIQVHRIENLVNASTSRKDLAFDFLGEISSI' A
#
# COMPACT_ATOMS: atom_id res chain seq x y z
N MET A 1 13.73 28.68 3.03
CA MET A 1 13.85 27.25 2.67
C MET A 1 12.52 26.79 2.12
N PRO A 2 12.44 26.20 0.91
CA PRO A 2 11.28 25.40 0.56
C PRO A 2 11.19 24.22 1.55
N PRO A 3 9.98 23.75 1.93
CA PRO A 3 9.86 22.60 2.81
C PRO A 3 10.58 21.41 2.16
N LEU A 4 11.39 20.71 2.95
CA LEU A 4 11.96 19.43 2.55
C LEU A 4 10.80 18.53 2.07
N PRO A 5 10.97 17.78 0.97
CA PRO A 5 9.96 16.82 0.56
C PRO A 5 9.68 15.93 1.75
N VAL A 6 8.41 15.81 2.13
CA VAL A 6 8.01 14.85 3.16
C VAL A 6 8.50 13.50 2.66
N ASP A 7 9.42 12.87 3.41
CA ASP A 7 9.88 11.53 3.08
C ASP A 7 8.66 10.60 3.16
N ASP A 8 8.10 10.28 2.00
CA ASP A 8 7.00 9.34 1.91
C ASP A 8 7.44 8.03 2.57
N THR A 9 6.69 7.59 3.56
CA THR A 9 6.92 6.30 4.20
C THR A 9 6.59 5.21 3.19
N LYS A 10 7.59 4.40 2.84
CA LYS A 10 7.46 3.29 1.89
C LYS A 10 7.21 1.99 2.63
N ILE A 11 6.17 1.29 2.20
CA ILE A 11 5.73 0.03 2.77
C ILE A 11 5.78 -1.00 1.65
N ILE A 12 6.63 -2.01 1.83
CA ILE A 12 6.77 -3.10 0.88
C ILE A 12 5.94 -4.28 1.40
N TYR A 13 4.89 -4.61 0.66
CA TYR A 13 4.07 -5.78 0.89
C TYR A 13 4.46 -6.90 -0.09
N ARG A 14 4.66 -8.10 0.46
CA ARG A 14 4.78 -9.34 -0.31
C ARG A 14 3.60 -10.24 0.02
N PRO A 15 2.75 -10.59 -0.96
CA PRO A 15 1.65 -11.51 -0.74
C PRO A 15 2.14 -12.87 -0.25
N GLN A 16 1.34 -13.54 0.58
CA GLN A 16 1.63 -14.89 1.04
C GLN A 16 1.73 -15.89 -0.11
N ALA A 17 2.43 -17.01 0.15
CA ALA A 17 2.68 -18.06 -0.82
C ALA A 17 1.36 -18.56 -1.46
N GLY A 18 1.22 -18.35 -2.77
CA GLY A 18 0.05 -18.73 -3.56
C GLY A 18 -0.72 -17.55 -4.18
N LEU A 19 -0.58 -16.34 -3.63
CA LEU A 19 -1.13 -15.12 -4.21
C LEU A 19 -0.20 -14.56 -5.29
N GLN A 20 -0.62 -14.66 -6.55
CA GLN A 20 0.07 -14.06 -7.69
C GLN A 20 -0.62 -12.76 -8.10
N LEU A 21 0.04 -11.62 -7.84
CA LEU A 21 -0.44 -10.28 -8.22
C LEU A 21 -0.59 -10.13 -9.73
N SER A 22 0.16 -10.91 -10.52
CA SER A 22 0.03 -10.95 -11.98
C SER A 22 -1.37 -11.33 -12.44
N LYS A 23 -2.11 -12.12 -11.65
CA LYS A 23 -3.47 -12.58 -11.96
C LYS A 23 -4.56 -11.60 -11.55
N TRP A 24 -4.22 -10.54 -10.80
CA TRP A 24 -5.19 -9.59 -10.24
C TRP A 24 -5.08 -8.25 -10.97
N SER A 25 -6.21 -7.57 -11.20
CA SER A 25 -6.21 -6.21 -11.72
C SER A 25 -5.67 -5.23 -10.67
N LEU A 26 -5.19 -4.07 -11.12
CA LEU A 26 -4.72 -3.02 -10.19
C LEU A 26 -5.85 -2.59 -9.23
N ALA A 27 -7.09 -2.48 -9.72
CA ALA A 27 -8.23 -2.12 -8.90
C ALA A 27 -8.52 -3.15 -7.80
N GLU A 28 -8.42 -4.45 -8.10
CA GLU A 28 -8.60 -5.51 -7.10
C GLU A 28 -7.49 -5.47 -6.04
N ILE A 29 -6.24 -5.27 -6.44
CA ILE A 29 -5.11 -5.17 -5.52
C ILE A 29 -5.27 -3.94 -4.61
N THR A 30 -5.58 -2.79 -5.19
CA THR A 30 -5.80 -1.54 -4.44
C THR A 30 -6.98 -1.67 -3.48
N ASN A 31 -8.08 -2.31 -3.90
CA ASN A 31 -9.21 -2.56 -3.01
C ASN A 31 -8.87 -3.54 -1.88
N ALA A 32 -8.13 -4.61 -2.17
CA ALA A 32 -7.73 -5.59 -1.16
C ALA A 32 -6.85 -4.93 -0.10
N ILE A 33 -5.87 -4.13 -0.53
CA ILE A 33 -4.98 -3.38 0.36
C ILE A 33 -5.75 -2.29 1.13
N GLY A 34 -6.67 -1.58 0.49
CA GLY A 34 -7.51 -0.58 1.16
C GLY A 34 -8.45 -1.19 2.20
N ARG A 35 -8.98 -2.39 1.94
CA ARG A 35 -9.78 -3.14 2.93
C ARG A 35 -8.91 -3.65 4.07
N ALA A 36 -7.71 -4.13 3.77
CA ALA A 36 -6.74 -4.60 4.74
C ALA A 36 -6.38 -3.52 5.75
N SER A 37 -6.03 -2.32 5.27
CA SER A 37 -5.55 -1.23 6.12
C SER A 37 -6.61 -0.62 7.02
N LYS A 38 -7.90 -0.99 6.87
CA LYS A 38 -9.05 -0.38 7.57
C LYS A 38 -9.14 1.15 7.45
N ILE A 39 -8.36 1.76 6.56
CA ILE A 39 -8.39 3.19 6.25
C ILE A 39 -9.64 3.47 5.41
N MET A 40 -10.32 4.59 5.65
CA MET A 40 -11.42 5.00 4.79
C MET A 40 -10.95 5.10 3.33
N GLN A 41 -11.65 4.44 2.39
CA GLN A 41 -11.24 4.38 0.98
C GLN A 41 -10.85 5.74 0.41
N LYS A 42 -11.63 6.79 0.71
CA LYS A 42 -11.34 8.14 0.23
C LYS A 42 -9.97 8.65 0.70
N GLU A 43 -9.65 8.52 1.99
CA GLU A 43 -8.33 8.90 2.51
C GLU A 43 -7.21 8.06 1.92
N PHE A 44 -7.48 6.77 1.69
CA PHE A 44 -6.53 5.87 1.07
C PHE A 44 -6.16 6.32 -0.35
N TYR A 45 -7.15 6.58 -1.21
CA TYR A 45 -6.89 7.02 -2.60
C TYR A 45 -6.22 8.39 -2.66
N ASP A 46 -6.55 9.30 -1.73
CA ASP A 46 -6.02 10.66 -1.72
C ASP A 46 -4.57 10.73 -1.19
N ASN A 47 -4.15 9.80 -0.32
CA ASN A 47 -2.88 9.90 0.40
C ASN A 47 -1.93 8.71 0.21
N VAL A 48 -2.38 7.61 -0.39
CA VAL A 48 -1.57 6.39 -0.58
C VAL A 48 -1.37 6.14 -2.07
N ARG A 49 -0.11 6.06 -2.48
CA ARG A 49 0.27 5.66 -3.83
C ARG A 49 0.67 4.20 -3.82
N ILE A 50 0.08 3.40 -4.70
CA ILE A 50 0.43 1.98 -4.85
C ILE A 50 1.17 1.77 -6.17
N GLN A 51 2.32 1.10 -6.09
CA GLN A 51 3.06 0.56 -7.21
C GLN A 51 3.10 -0.96 -7.11
N VAL A 52 2.54 -1.65 -8.10
CA VAL A 52 2.52 -3.12 -8.15
C VAL A 52 3.63 -3.61 -9.07
N HIS A 53 4.59 -4.32 -8.50
CA HIS A 53 5.69 -4.96 -9.22
C HIS A 53 5.34 -6.43 -9.47
N ARG A 54 4.68 -6.69 -10.59
CA ARG A 54 4.11 -8.02 -10.90
C ARG A 54 5.16 -9.11 -11.09
N ILE A 55 6.32 -8.77 -11.65
CA ILE A 55 7.42 -9.72 -11.90
C ILE A 55 8.00 -10.21 -10.57
N GLU A 56 8.19 -9.30 -9.64
CA GLU A 56 8.76 -9.58 -8.32
C GLU A 56 7.69 -10.00 -7.29
N ASN A 57 6.43 -10.08 -7.74
CA ASN A 57 5.24 -10.35 -6.93
C ASN A 57 5.22 -9.50 -5.63
N LEU A 58 5.45 -8.20 -5.75
CA LEU A 58 5.46 -7.27 -4.61
C LEU A 58 4.61 -6.04 -4.88
N VAL A 59 4.18 -5.40 -3.80
CA VAL A 59 3.50 -4.11 -3.83
C VAL A 59 4.28 -3.13 -2.98
N ASN A 60 4.55 -1.95 -3.54
CA ASN A 60 5.13 -0.84 -2.84
C ASN A 60 4.06 0.23 -2.65
N ALA A 61 3.68 0.49 -1.40
CA ALA A 61 2.78 1.56 -1.04
C ALA A 61 3.56 2.70 -0.42
N SER A 62 3.31 3.93 -0.84
CA SER A 62 3.99 5.11 -0.29
C SER A 62 2.98 6.16 0.14
N THR A 63 3.19 6.76 1.30
CA THR A 63 2.34 7.84 1.82
C THR A 63 3.17 8.88 2.56
N SER A 64 2.78 10.15 2.42
CA SER A 64 3.36 11.26 3.18
C SER A 64 2.83 11.36 4.61
N ARG A 65 1.76 10.60 4.93
CA ARG A 65 1.10 10.58 6.24
C ARG A 65 1.62 9.42 7.10
N LYS A 66 2.39 9.74 8.13
CA LYS A 66 3.01 8.75 9.03
C LYS A 66 1.98 7.91 9.79
N ASP A 67 0.88 8.51 10.21
CA ASP A 67 -0.25 7.84 10.87
C ASP A 67 -0.84 6.74 9.99
N LEU A 68 -1.14 7.06 8.71
CA LEU A 68 -1.63 6.07 7.76
C LEU A 68 -0.60 4.96 7.50
N ALA A 69 0.69 5.28 7.52
CA ALA A 69 1.72 4.28 7.31
C ALA A 69 1.79 3.23 8.44
N PHE A 70 1.53 3.63 9.69
CA PHE A 70 1.49 2.72 10.83
C PHE A 70 0.26 1.80 10.78
N ASP A 71 -0.92 2.35 10.50
CA ASP A 71 -2.16 1.57 10.36
C ASP A 71 -2.04 0.54 9.22
N PHE A 72 -1.37 0.93 8.14
CA PHE A 72 -1.12 0.08 6.98
C PHE A 72 -0.13 -1.06 7.27
N LEU A 73 0.96 -0.82 8.02
CA LEU A 73 1.93 -1.85 8.42
C LEU A 73 1.35 -2.86 9.42
N GLY A 74 0.58 -2.38 10.39
CA GLY A 74 -0.01 -3.22 11.44
C GLY A 74 -0.98 -4.26 10.87
N GLU A 75 -1.82 -3.85 9.92
CA GLU A 75 -2.90 -4.70 9.41
C GLU A 75 -2.48 -5.60 8.24
N ILE A 76 -1.61 -5.13 7.35
CA ILE A 76 -1.17 -5.93 6.18
C ILE A 76 -0.30 -7.12 6.58
N SER A 77 0.41 -7.03 7.71
CA SER A 77 1.17 -8.17 8.25
C SER A 77 0.29 -9.35 8.69
N SER A 78 -1.04 -9.17 8.71
CA SER A 78 -2.03 -10.18 9.09
C SER A 78 -2.68 -10.90 7.89
N ILE A 79 -2.27 -10.55 6.65
CA ILE A 79 -2.79 -11.11 5.38
C ILE A 79 -1.74 -12.03 4.74
#